data_AF-A0A060YV42-F1
#
_entry.id   AF-A0A060YV42-F1
#
_cell.length_a   1.000
_cell.length_b   1.000
_cell.length_c   1.000
_cell.angle_alpha   90.00
_cell.angle_beta   90.00
_cell.angle_gamma   90.00
#
_symmetry.space_group_name_H-M   'P 1'
#
loop_
_entity.id
_entity.type
_entity.pdbx_description
1 polymer ?
#
loop_
_entity_poly.entity_id
_entity_poly.type
_entity_poly.pdbx_seq_one_letter_code
_entity_poly.pdbx_strand_id
1 'polypeptide(L)'
;MSEKGEVDLTGAKQNTGVWLVKVPKYLSQQWAKASGRGEVGKLRIGKNQGKAEVEFTLNEDLTMIDSLGDKPSGVQAPRDHPFTMQTVGGQTLAVFTETQSGKEQLPPAVNLMIKKCCSILVHPGAVC
;
A
#
# COMPACT_ATOMS: atom_id res chain seq x y z
N MET A 1 22.98 -15.61 23.11
CA MET A 1 23.28 -16.12 21.76
C MET A 1 21.98 -16.01 20.97
N SER A 2 21.78 -14.96 20.16
CA SER A 2 20.69 -14.97 19.18
C SER A 2 21.14 -15.87 18.03
N GLU A 3 20.34 -16.88 17.73
CA GLU A 3 20.67 -17.89 16.74
C GLU A 3 20.52 -17.31 15.33
N LYS A 4 21.43 -17.69 14.43
CA LYS A 4 21.43 -17.28 13.03
C LYS A 4 20.18 -17.85 12.34
N GLY A 5 19.18 -17.01 12.07
CA GLY A 5 17.93 -17.40 11.42
C GLY A 5 16.67 -17.27 12.28
N GLU A 6 16.77 -16.69 13.48
CA GLU A 6 15.60 -16.39 14.31
C GLU A 6 14.71 -15.32 13.66
N VAL A 7 13.42 -15.60 13.55
CA VAL A 7 12.40 -14.65 13.08
C VAL A 7 11.82 -13.92 14.29
N ASP A 8 11.88 -12.60 14.28
CA ASP A 8 11.22 -11.74 15.26
C ASP A 8 9.70 -11.81 15.10
N LEU A 9 9.05 -12.46 16.07
CA LEU A 9 7.60 -12.65 16.13
C LEU A 9 6.88 -11.52 16.88
N THR A 10 7.57 -10.45 17.29
CA THR A 10 6.98 -9.38 18.11
C THR A 10 5.78 -8.74 17.44
N GLY A 11 5.85 -8.46 16.13
CA GLY A 11 4.73 -7.88 15.37
C GLY A 11 3.50 -8.78 15.32
N ALA A 12 3.71 -10.09 15.17
CA ALA A 12 2.67 -11.11 15.19
C ALA A 12 2.01 -11.25 16.57
N LYS A 13 2.82 -11.28 17.64
CA LYS A 13 2.33 -11.36 19.03
C LYS A 13 1.51 -10.14 19.44
N GLN A 14 1.95 -8.95 19.01
CA GLN A 14 1.24 -7.68 19.24
C GLN A 14 -0.03 -7.53 18.40
N ASN A 15 -0.34 -8.51 17.54
CA ASN A 15 -1.56 -8.50 16.74
C ASN A 15 -1.67 -7.27 15.82
N THR A 16 -0.52 -6.72 15.43
CA THR A 16 -0.39 -5.56 14.55
C THR A 16 -0.97 -5.91 13.19
N GLY A 17 -2.18 -5.41 12.93
CA GLY A 17 -2.89 -5.66 11.69
C GLY A 17 -2.38 -4.74 10.59
N VAL A 18 -2.01 -5.32 9.46
CA VAL A 18 -1.69 -4.57 8.23
C VAL A 18 -2.73 -4.86 7.15
N TRP A 19 -2.93 -3.92 6.24
CA TRP A 19 -3.80 -4.07 5.08
C TRP A 19 -3.01 -4.52 3.86
N LEU A 20 -3.60 -5.38 3.04
CA LEU A 20 -3.05 -5.75 1.74
C LEU A 20 -3.85 -5.04 0.66
N VAL A 21 -3.24 -4.05 0.00
CA VAL A 21 -3.90 -3.26 -1.02
C VAL A 21 -3.39 -3.66 -2.40
N LYS A 22 -4.30 -4.00 -3.30
CA LYS A 22 -4.03 -4.22 -4.73
C LYS A 22 -4.19 -2.90 -5.47
N VAL A 23 -3.06 -2.37 -5.94
CA VAL A 23 -2.97 -1.05 -6.58
C VAL A 23 -2.79 -1.21 -8.10
N PRO A 24 -3.59 -0.53 -8.94
CA PRO A 24 -3.38 -0.45 -10.38
C PRO A 24 -2.00 0.12 -10.75
N LYS A 25 -1.41 -0.39 -11.83
CA LYS A 25 -0.06 -0.02 -12.26
C LYS A 25 0.12 1.49 -12.46
N TYR A 26 -0.85 2.16 -13.10
CA TYR A 26 -0.77 3.61 -13.33
C TYR A 26 -0.67 4.39 -12.01
N LEU A 27 -1.39 3.96 -10.96
CA LEU A 27 -1.41 4.64 -9.68
C LEU A 27 -0.06 4.51 -8.97
N SER A 28 0.52 3.31 -8.98
CA SER A 28 1.89 3.10 -8.48
C SER A 28 2.94 3.90 -9.25
N GLN A 29 2.75 4.11 -10.55
CA GLN A 29 3.63 4.94 -11.36
C GLN A 29 3.53 6.41 -10.98
N GLN A 30 2.33 6.92 -10.68
CA GLN A 30 2.17 8.29 -10.16
C GLN A 30 2.81 8.44 -8.78
N TRP A 31 2.66 7.46 -7.89
CA TRP A 31 3.29 7.48 -6.57
C TRP A 31 4.82 7.54 -6.65
N ALA A 32 5.43 6.91 -7.66
CA ALA A 32 6.87 6.97 -7.88
C ALA A 32 7.36 8.37 -8.29
N LYS A 33 6.48 9.27 -8.76
CA LYS A 33 6.80 10.66 -9.08
C LYS A 33 6.73 11.60 -7.86
N ALA A 34 6.23 11.12 -6.72
CA ALA A 34 6.09 11.93 -5.52
C ALA A 34 7.46 12.43 -5.03
N SER A 35 7.58 13.75 -4.97
CA SER A 35 8.78 14.43 -4.47
C SER A 35 8.68 14.68 -2.96
N GLY A 36 9.81 14.78 -2.27
CA GLY A 36 9.85 15.09 -0.84
C GLY A 36 9.76 13.87 0.08
N ARG A 37 8.82 13.87 1.05
CA ARG A 37 8.73 12.85 2.12
C ARG A 37 7.94 11.58 1.72
N GLY A 38 7.60 11.43 0.45
CA GLY A 38 6.80 10.31 -0.06
C GLY A 38 5.30 10.44 0.22
N GLU A 39 4.78 11.66 0.39
CA GLU A 39 3.34 11.89 0.47
C GLU A 39 2.73 11.82 -0.94
N VAL A 40 1.75 10.95 -1.13
CA VAL A 40 1.13 10.67 -2.44
C VAL A 40 -0.35 11.05 -2.52
N GLY A 41 -0.99 11.28 -1.37
CA GLY A 41 -2.44 11.41 -1.29
C GLY A 41 -2.97 11.20 0.11
N LYS A 42 -4.29 11.13 0.22
CA LYS A 42 -5.01 10.94 1.48
C LYS A 42 -5.93 9.73 1.38
N LEU A 43 -5.98 8.94 2.46
CA LEU A 43 -6.92 7.86 2.61
C LEU A 43 -8.08 8.32 3.48
N ARG A 44 -9.30 8.26 2.95
CA ARG A 44 -10.55 8.56 3.66
C ARG A 44 -11.23 7.26 4.05
N ILE A 45 -11.60 7.15 5.31
CA ILE A 45 -12.35 6.00 5.85
C ILE A 45 -13.67 6.56 6.41
N GLY A 46 -14.76 6.31 5.70
CA GLY A 46 -16.11 6.64 6.09
C GLY A 46 -16.90 5.41 6.56
N LYS A 47 -18.02 5.66 7.21
CA LYS A 47 -19.03 4.65 7.52
C LYS A 47 -20.37 5.16 7.03
N ASN A 48 -20.98 4.47 6.09
CA ASN A 48 -22.29 4.80 5.53
C ASN A 48 -23.26 3.64 5.79
N GLN A 49 -24.30 3.89 6.59
CA GLN A 49 -25.35 2.90 6.92
C GLN A 49 -24.80 1.52 7.34
N GLY A 50 -23.74 1.51 8.14
CA GLY A 50 -23.10 0.28 8.64
C GLY A 50 -22.11 -0.38 7.68
N LYS A 51 -21.96 0.13 6.44
CA LYS A 51 -20.91 -0.28 5.50
C LYS A 51 -19.71 0.66 5.63
N ALA A 52 -18.51 0.08 5.73
CA ALA A 52 -17.28 0.86 5.66
C ALA A 52 -17.03 1.26 4.21
N GLU A 53 -16.86 2.55 3.97
CA GLU A 53 -16.46 3.10 2.68
C GLU A 53 -15.03 3.59 2.81
N VAL A 54 -14.14 3.11 1.96
CA VAL A 54 -12.74 3.53 1.95
C VAL A 54 -12.45 4.10 0.58
N GLU A 55 -11.70 5.19 0.53
CA GLU A 55 -11.34 5.87 -0.70
C GLU A 55 -9.96 6.50 -0.56
N PHE A 56 -9.17 6.43 -1.62
CA PHE A 56 -7.89 7.12 -1.70
C PHE A 56 -8.01 8.28 -2.69
N THR A 57 -7.60 9.47 -2.25
CA THR A 57 -7.54 10.67 -3.09
C THR A 57 -6.09 11.02 -3.40
N LEU A 58 -5.72 11.03 -4.67
CA LEU A 58 -4.40 11.39 -5.16
C LEU A 58 -4.16 12.91 -5.07
N ASN A 59 -2.93 13.30 -4.72
CA ASN A 59 -2.50 14.69 -4.68
C ASN A 59 -2.51 15.35 -6.07
N GLU A 60 -2.74 16.66 -6.12
CA GLU A 60 -2.90 17.44 -7.36
C GLU A 60 -1.69 17.35 -8.28
N ASP A 61 -0.52 17.49 -7.69
CA ASP A 61 0.78 17.42 -8.35
C ASP A 61 1.07 16.05 -8.98
N LEU A 62 0.37 15.00 -8.55
CA LEU A 62 0.51 13.63 -9.07
C LEU A 62 -0.58 13.23 -10.06
N THR A 63 -1.50 14.14 -10.39
CA THR A 63 -2.56 13.86 -11.36
C THR A 63 -2.10 13.93 -12.81
N MET A 64 -0.95 14.53 -13.09
CA MET A 64 -0.45 14.67 -14.46
C MET A 64 0.18 13.37 -14.98
N ILE A 65 -0.56 12.68 -15.85
CA ILE A 65 -0.06 11.51 -16.56
C ILE A 65 0.74 11.98 -17.78
N ASP A 66 2.07 12.07 -17.64
CA ASP A 66 2.94 12.12 -18.82
C ASP A 66 2.80 10.81 -19.59
N SER A 67 2.09 10.84 -20.71
CA SER A 67 2.14 9.75 -21.67
C SER A 67 3.54 9.74 -22.26
N LEU A 68 4.19 8.57 -22.26
CA LEU A 68 5.49 8.34 -22.88
C LEU A 68 5.35 8.54 -24.40
N GLY A 69 5.38 9.79 -24.86
CA GLY A 69 5.14 10.14 -26.26
C GLY A 69 4.72 11.61 -26.43
N ASP A 70 5.72 12.50 -26.45
CA ASP A 70 5.81 13.80 -27.13
C ASP A 70 4.54 14.66 -27.39
N LYS A 71 3.53 14.60 -26.53
CA LYS A 71 2.42 15.55 -26.51
C LYS A 71 1.74 15.53 -25.14
N PRO A 72 1.59 16.68 -24.47
CA PRO A 72 0.75 16.79 -23.28
C PRO A 72 -0.71 16.71 -23.70
N SER A 73 -1.19 15.53 -24.06
CA SER A 73 -2.63 15.26 -23.99
C SER A 73 -2.98 15.30 -22.51
N GLY A 74 -3.63 16.39 -22.08
CA GLY A 74 -3.99 16.70 -20.70
C GLY A 74 -5.00 15.74 -20.07
N VAL A 75 -4.70 14.44 -20.12
CA VAL A 75 -5.48 13.39 -19.49
C VAL A 75 -5.05 13.37 -18.02
N GLN A 76 -5.87 13.95 -17.16
CA GLN A 76 -5.65 13.91 -15.72
C GLN A 76 -6.00 12.53 -15.18
N ALA A 77 -5.12 11.97 -14.35
CA ALA A 77 -5.44 10.78 -13.58
C ALA A 77 -6.69 11.07 -12.72
N PRO A 78 -7.62 10.12 -12.63
CA PRO A 78 -8.71 10.23 -11.66
C PRO A 78 -8.12 10.44 -10.27
N ARG A 79 -8.68 11.37 -9.51
CA ARG A 79 -8.17 11.69 -8.18
C ARG A 79 -8.68 10.73 -7.14
N ASP A 80 -9.96 10.41 -7.23
CA ASP A 80 -10.65 9.58 -6.25
C ASP A 80 -10.66 8.12 -6.71
N HIS A 81 -10.21 7.28 -5.80
CA HIS A 81 -10.04 5.85 -6.01
C HIS A 81 -10.76 5.09 -4.90
N PRO A 82 -12.02 4.66 -5.12
CA PRO A 82 -12.78 3.92 -4.13
C PRO A 82 -12.16 2.52 -3.94
N PHE A 83 -12.17 2.07 -2.69
CA PHE A 83 -11.58 0.82 -2.25
C PHE A 83 -12.71 -0.19 -2.00
N THR A 84 -12.60 -1.37 -2.59
CA THR A 84 -13.50 -2.49 -2.25
C THR A 84 -12.82 -3.40 -1.25
N MET A 85 -13.43 -3.51 -0.06
CA MET A 85 -13.01 -4.43 0.99
C MET A 85 -13.32 -5.87 0.58
N GLN A 86 -12.33 -6.76 0.63
CA GLN A 86 -12.46 -8.18 0.34
C GLN A 86 -11.97 -9.02 1.52
N THR A 87 -12.81 -9.97 1.95
CA THR A 87 -12.44 -10.95 2.97
C THR A 87 -11.48 -11.98 2.37
N VAL A 88 -10.33 -12.21 3.00
CA VAL A 88 -9.37 -13.28 2.59
C VAL A 88 -9.73 -14.62 3.26
N GLY A 89 -11.00 -15.02 3.13
CA GLY A 89 -11.54 -16.22 3.77
C GLY A 89 -10.75 -17.47 3.40
N GLY A 90 -10.39 -18.26 4.42
CA GLY A 90 -9.73 -19.56 4.23
C GLY A 90 -8.20 -19.53 4.13
N GLN A 91 -7.54 -18.37 4.25
CA GLN A 91 -6.07 -18.28 4.24
C GLN A 91 -5.56 -17.29 5.29
N THR A 92 -4.48 -17.67 5.99
CA THR A 92 -3.75 -16.77 6.89
C THR A 92 -2.59 -16.15 6.10
N LEU A 93 -2.61 -14.83 5.94
CA LEU A 93 -1.52 -14.10 5.29
C LEU A 93 -0.64 -13.42 6.35
N ALA A 94 0.67 -13.43 6.12
CA ALA A 94 1.64 -12.76 6.97
C ALA A 94 2.64 -11.95 6.13
N VAL A 95 3.29 -10.95 6.74
CA VAL A 95 4.36 -10.15 6.12
C VAL A 95 5.63 -10.43 6.88
N PHE A 96 6.67 -10.81 6.14
CA PHE A 96 8.04 -10.91 6.64
C PHE A 96 8.83 -9.75 6.04
N THR A 97 9.56 -9.01 6.86
CA THR A 97 10.48 -7.97 6.39
C THR A 97 11.91 -8.40 6.68
N GLU A 98 12.76 -8.45 5.65
CA GLU A 98 14.20 -8.69 5.79
C GLU A 98 14.94 -7.35 5.70
N THR A 99 15.66 -6.97 6.75
CA THR A 99 16.49 -5.75 6.73
C THR A 99 17.96 -6.09 6.57
N GLN A 100 18.63 -5.49 5.58
CA GLN A 100 20.10 -5.50 5.53
C GLN A 100 20.64 -4.61 6.64
N SER A 101 21.14 -5.21 7.72
CA SER A 101 21.92 -4.47 8.72
C SER A 101 23.28 -4.11 8.12
N GLY A 102 23.52 -2.81 7.89
CA GLY A 102 24.78 -2.25 7.34
C GLY A 102 26.02 -2.41 8.23
N LYS A 103 26.06 -3.42 9.10
CA LYS A 103 27.25 -3.86 9.82
C LYS A 103 27.32 -5.38 9.66
N GLU A 104 28.40 -5.84 9.05
CA GLU A 104 28.75 -7.20 8.62
C GLU A 104 28.76 -8.28 9.74
N GLN A 105 28.16 -8.01 10.90
CA GLN A 105 28.29 -8.84 12.09
C GLN A 105 26.97 -9.14 12.81
N LEU A 106 25.83 -8.63 12.32
CA LEU A 106 24.51 -8.98 12.84
C LEU A 106 23.68 -9.68 11.75
N PRO A 107 22.94 -10.76 12.09
CA PRO A 107 22.05 -11.39 11.14
C PRO A 107 20.94 -10.41 10.73
N PRO A 108 20.41 -10.50 9.49
CA PRO A 108 19.27 -9.71 9.08
C PRO A 108 18.12 -9.96 10.06
N ALA A 109 17.61 -8.90 10.68
CA ALA A 109 16.41 -9.01 11.50
C ALA A 109 15.21 -9.28 10.57
N VAL A 110 14.53 -10.41 10.79
CA VAL A 110 13.32 -10.75 10.05
C VAL A 110 12.12 -10.53 10.95
N ASN A 111 11.27 -9.53 10.68
CA ASN A 111 10.07 -9.28 11.49
C ASN A 111 8.83 -9.87 10.82
N LEU A 112 8.01 -10.59 11.61
CA LEU A 112 6.74 -11.16 11.17
C LEU A 112 5.55 -10.33 11.68
N MET A 113 4.70 -9.86 10.76
CA MET A 113 3.41 -9.24 11.05
C MET A 113 2.26 -10.08 10.48
N ILE A 114 1.15 -10.21 11.23
CA ILE A 114 -0.04 -10.95 10.77
C ILE A 114 -0.98 -9.99 10.03
N LYS A 115 -1.37 -10.35 8.80
CA LYS A 115 -2.36 -9.56 8.06
C LYS A 115 -3.75 -9.86 8.61
N LYS A 116 -4.43 -8.84 9.13
CA LYS A 116 -5.85 -8.94 9.51
C LYS A 116 -6.71 -8.67 8.29
N CYS A 117 -6.85 -9.74 7.50
CA CYS A 117 -7.89 -10.07 6.54
C CYS A 117 -8.77 -8.94 5.98
N CYS A 118 -8.16 -7.97 5.29
CA CYS A 118 -8.85 -7.33 4.18
C CYS A 118 -7.88 -7.11 3.02
N SER A 119 -8.16 -7.77 1.90
CA SER A 119 -7.60 -7.38 0.61
C SER A 119 -8.41 -6.19 0.12
N ILE A 120 -7.76 -5.18 -0.42
CA ILE A 120 -8.44 -4.00 -0.92
C ILE A 120 -8.16 -3.87 -2.41
N LEU A 121 -9.21 -3.83 -3.24
CA LEU A 121 -9.08 -3.53 -4.65
C LEU A 121 -9.31 -2.03 -4.87
N VAL A 122 -8.31 -1.38 -5.45
CA VAL A 122 -8.44 0.01 -5.90
C VAL A 122 -8.97 0.02 -7.33
N HIS A 123 -10.09 0.71 -7.55
CA HIS A 123 -10.68 0.81 -8.89
C HIS A 123 -9.97 1.89 -9.73
N PRO A 124 -9.75 1.66 -11.03
CA PRO A 124 -9.40 2.73 -11.95
C PRO A 124 -10.55 3.73 -11.94
N GLY A 125 -10.29 4.98 -11.55
CA GLY A 125 -11.33 6.00 -11.58
C GLY A 125 -11.77 6.28 -13.02
N ALA A 126 -12.97 6.85 -13.18
CA ALA A 126 -13.45 7.26 -14.50
C ALA A 126 -12.57 8.40 -15.02
N VAL A 127 -11.93 8.19 -16.18
CA VAL A 127 -11.18 9.23 -16.89
C VAL A 127 -12.22 10.11 -17.59
N CYS A 128 -12.25 11.41 -17.24
CA CYS A 128 -13.04 12.42 -17.95
C CYS A 128 -12.19 13.07 -19.05
#